data_AF-A0A940HP25-F1
#
_entry.id   AF-A0A940HP25-F1
#
_cell.length_a   1.000
_cell.length_b   1.000
_cell.length_c   1.000
_cell.angle_alpha   90.00
_cell.angle_beta   90.00
_cell.angle_gamma   90.00
#
_symmetry.space_group_name_H-M   'P 1'
#
loop_
_entity.id
_entity.type
_entity.pdbx_description
1 polymer ?
#
loop_
_entity_poly.entity_id
_entity_poly.type
_entity_poly.pdbx_seq_one_letter_code
_entity_poly.pdbx_strand_id
1 'polypeptide(L)'
;MSVSKTEFEYGEPILITAEGTGKDWVGLYKPDGKASLLWVYIDRAAGGVGSGTEFDILTEGVINDGSAYIDITPGTYVLRLMPDDTSDLSRAIKTVEITVIEKSGAPAAPAVIESAEYAPSGAGFGGGTLTVKLEDGSSAAAVVPYWANDSGILEDYTSLPKFRIRGGKAAYTYPESMIIPAGATELRVFTADKKGKLSETYYSIRLPEGSAFRLPETEPLEFQVISDIHITKNDAHIHNTHFLGVMTDIAILSPKSKGIFVVGDMADTGSEEEYAKMKQIHDAVKDLPPLYLAIGNHDLYGGSLQDQNELFLKYAVLPGGGRPGSVHYDFWLKGYHFVFLGNDGLERGVDTTLGQNTIKWLEKTLNEDRNESRPVFLFIHQSLYDTVAGSLPGQGWNGVVNDAEFRDILFRYPEVIMFNGHSHWTMDSESNMWHEPDRPYIFNTAATAYLWTSYNIVTGENLDGSQGYYIYVYDDMVVIRGRDFAAGKWIPAAQYCLSGFSGGGRTARLSASKLTVIIVCASVAFAALLAGIIIVAIRRRKSV
;
A
#
# COMPACT_ATOMS: atom_id res chain seq x y z
N MET A 1 -10.66 23.27 31.48
CA MET A 1 -11.00 22.02 30.77
C MET A 1 -12.25 21.37 31.38
N SER A 2 -13.22 21.02 30.55
CA SER A 2 -14.39 20.19 30.84
C SER A 2 -14.52 19.15 29.73
N VAL A 3 -15.15 18.03 30.04
CA VAL A 3 -15.40 16.92 29.11
C VAL A 3 -16.91 16.68 29.10
N SER A 4 -17.49 16.36 27.95
CA SER A 4 -18.94 16.15 27.81
C SER A 4 -19.48 15.05 28.74
N LYS A 5 -18.66 14.02 28.99
CA LYS A 5 -18.90 12.92 29.94
C LYS A 5 -17.59 12.22 30.31
N THR A 6 -17.64 11.25 31.22
CA THR A 6 -16.46 10.49 31.69
C THR A 6 -16.48 9.03 31.26
N GLU A 7 -17.54 8.57 30.62
CA GLU A 7 -17.65 7.23 30.03
C GLU A 7 -18.07 7.37 28.58
N PHE A 8 -17.22 6.90 27.67
CA PHE A 8 -17.39 6.96 26.23
C PHE A 8 -17.51 5.55 25.69
N GLU A 9 -18.41 5.34 24.74
CA GLU A 9 -18.36 4.11 23.96
C GLU A 9 -17.14 4.16 23.02
N TYR A 10 -16.59 2.99 22.68
CA TYR A 10 -15.53 2.93 21.70
C TYR A 10 -15.93 3.59 20.38
N GLY A 11 -15.06 4.45 19.85
CA GLY A 11 -15.27 5.21 18.61
C GLY A 11 -16.15 6.45 18.77
N GLU A 12 -16.73 6.67 19.96
CA GLU A 12 -17.47 7.89 20.26
C GLU A 12 -16.52 9.11 20.34
N PRO A 13 -16.90 10.27 19.77
CA PRO A 13 -16.13 11.51 19.92
C PRO A 13 -15.89 11.86 21.40
N ILE A 14 -14.63 12.18 21.73
CA ILE A 14 -14.24 12.61 23.07
C ILE A 14 -14.22 14.14 23.06
N LEU A 15 -15.40 14.72 23.34
CA LEU A 15 -15.62 16.16 23.28
C LEU A 15 -15.07 16.88 24.53
N ILE A 16 -14.17 17.82 24.30
CA ILE A 16 -13.43 18.57 25.30
C ILE A 16 -13.62 20.06 25.04
N THR A 17 -13.84 20.83 26.09
CA THR A 17 -13.73 22.30 26.05
C THR A 17 -12.64 22.72 27.03
N ALA A 18 -11.63 23.46 26.57
CA ALA A 18 -10.55 23.94 27.41
C ALA A 18 -10.26 25.43 27.15
N GLU A 19 -9.94 26.14 28.22
CA GLU A 19 -9.41 27.49 28.15
C GLU A 19 -7.90 27.43 28.39
N GLY A 20 -7.16 28.12 27.55
CA GLY A 20 -5.71 28.22 27.60
C GLY A 20 -5.22 29.36 26.71
N THR A 21 -3.94 29.70 26.83
CA THR A 21 -3.29 30.74 26.03
C THR A 21 -1.92 30.27 25.55
N GLY A 22 -1.45 30.78 24.42
CA GLY A 22 -0.12 30.44 23.92
C GLY A 22 0.01 28.94 23.66
N LYS A 23 0.96 28.28 24.33
CA LYS A 23 1.29 26.87 24.11
C LYS A 23 0.65 25.90 25.10
N ASP A 24 -0.46 26.29 25.71
CA ASP A 24 -1.27 25.37 26.52
C ASP A 24 -1.91 24.30 25.62
N TRP A 25 -1.94 23.06 26.08
CA TRP A 25 -2.39 21.92 25.28
C TRP A 25 -3.11 20.86 26.12
N VAL A 26 -3.97 20.07 25.49
CA VAL A 26 -4.62 18.91 26.10
C VAL A 26 -4.02 17.63 25.54
N GLY A 27 -3.64 16.70 26.42
CA GLY A 27 -3.15 15.38 26.06
C GLY A 27 -4.03 14.26 26.59
N LEU A 28 -4.18 13.19 25.81
CA LEU A 28 -4.80 11.92 26.21
C LEU A 28 -3.71 10.90 26.55
N TYR A 29 -3.81 10.22 27.69
CA TYR A 29 -2.79 9.31 28.21
C TYR A 29 -3.39 7.97 28.63
N LYS A 30 -2.59 6.90 28.60
CA LYS A 30 -2.85 5.74 29.46
C LYS A 30 -2.67 6.14 30.94
N PRO A 31 -3.30 5.45 31.91
CA PRO A 31 -3.28 5.86 33.33
C PRO A 31 -1.87 6.04 33.91
N ASP A 32 -0.92 5.21 33.47
CA ASP A 32 0.50 5.21 33.83
C ASP A 32 1.42 5.74 32.70
N GLY A 33 0.84 6.27 31.63
CA GLY A 33 1.56 6.76 30.46
C GLY A 33 2.37 8.02 30.76
N LYS A 34 3.66 8.00 30.40
CA LYS A 34 4.55 9.17 30.51
C LYS A 34 4.47 10.11 29.31
N ALA A 35 4.01 9.59 28.17
CA ALA A 35 3.80 10.34 26.94
C ALA A 35 2.30 10.30 26.59
N SER A 36 1.82 11.38 25.97
CA SER A 36 0.46 11.41 25.43
C SER A 36 0.37 10.45 24.25
N LEU A 37 -0.82 9.89 24.07
CA LEU A 37 -1.24 9.18 22.86
C LEU A 37 -1.61 10.19 21.79
N LEU A 38 -2.47 11.14 22.15
CA LEU A 38 -2.93 12.26 21.33
C LEU A 38 -2.70 13.56 22.09
N TRP A 39 -2.40 14.64 21.37
CA TRP A 39 -2.31 15.97 21.96
C TRP A 39 -2.81 17.05 21.00
N VAL A 40 -3.28 18.17 21.55
CA VAL A 40 -3.73 19.32 20.75
C VAL A 40 -3.53 20.63 21.49
N TYR A 41 -3.01 21.65 20.82
CA TYR A 41 -2.92 23.01 21.38
C TYR A 41 -4.31 23.63 21.52
N ILE A 42 -4.49 24.46 22.55
CA ILE A 42 -5.76 25.13 22.83
C ILE A 42 -5.84 26.50 22.16
N ASP A 43 -4.73 27.20 21.96
CA ASP A 43 -4.72 28.51 21.29
C ASP A 43 -4.59 28.38 19.76
N ARG A 44 -5.44 29.09 19.00
CA ARG A 44 -5.34 29.17 17.53
C ARG A 44 -4.04 29.82 17.08
N ALA A 45 -3.50 30.75 17.86
CA ALA A 45 -2.21 31.38 17.54
C ALA A 45 -1.05 30.37 17.58
N ALA A 46 -1.20 29.26 18.32
CA ALA A 46 -0.26 28.15 18.37
C ALA A 46 -0.62 27.00 17.41
N GLY A 47 -1.61 27.19 16.52
CA GLY A 47 -2.08 26.15 15.59
C GLY A 47 -3.12 25.19 16.20
N GLY A 48 -3.75 25.56 17.31
CA GLY A 48 -4.76 24.77 18.01
C GLY A 48 -6.22 25.04 17.63
N VAL A 49 -7.13 24.46 18.40
CA VAL A 49 -8.60 24.47 18.18
C VAL A 49 -9.31 25.78 18.59
N GLY A 50 -8.69 26.56 19.47
CA GLY A 50 -9.20 27.85 19.96
C GLY A 50 -9.72 27.79 21.39
N SER A 51 -9.27 28.73 22.22
CA SER A 51 -9.59 28.79 23.65
C SER A 51 -11.11 28.90 23.87
N GLY A 52 -11.65 28.04 24.73
CA GLY A 52 -13.08 27.95 25.04
C GLY A 52 -13.94 27.28 23.96
N THR A 53 -13.33 26.75 22.88
CA THR A 53 -14.06 26.03 21.83
C THR A 53 -14.17 24.54 22.19
N GLU A 54 -15.32 23.91 21.92
CA GLU A 54 -15.47 22.46 22.03
C GLU A 54 -14.84 21.76 20.82
N PHE A 55 -14.10 20.68 21.05
CA PHE A 55 -13.43 19.90 20.03
C PHE A 55 -13.41 18.41 20.39
N ASP A 56 -13.33 17.54 19.39
CA ASP A 56 -13.09 16.11 19.58
C ASP A 56 -11.58 15.82 19.48
N ILE A 57 -10.97 15.37 20.58
CA ILE A 57 -9.53 15.06 20.58
C ILE A 57 -9.20 13.87 19.67
N LEU A 58 -10.15 12.99 19.38
CA LEU A 58 -9.91 11.87 18.48
C LEU A 58 -9.71 12.35 17.05
N THR A 59 -10.34 13.44 16.62
CA THR A 59 -10.21 14.00 15.26
C THR A 59 -9.15 15.11 15.16
N GLU A 60 -9.11 16.02 16.13
CA GLU A 60 -8.20 17.19 16.12
C GLU A 60 -6.81 16.88 16.73
N GLY A 61 -6.69 15.77 17.47
CA GLY A 61 -5.45 15.39 18.13
C GLY A 61 -4.37 14.96 17.15
N VAL A 62 -3.15 15.45 17.40
CA VAL A 62 -1.91 14.99 16.80
C VAL A 62 -1.41 13.77 17.57
N ILE A 63 -1.04 12.71 16.86
CA ILE A 63 -0.56 11.47 17.47
C ILE A 63 0.93 11.62 17.80
N ASN A 64 1.30 11.31 19.04
CA ASN A 64 2.61 11.67 19.57
C ASN A 64 3.78 10.86 18.96
N ASP A 65 3.54 9.64 18.49
CA ASP A 65 4.56 8.81 17.83
C ASP A 65 4.69 9.09 16.31
N GLY A 66 3.93 10.07 15.80
CA GLY A 66 3.91 10.42 14.38
C GLY A 66 3.16 9.43 13.49
N SER A 67 2.50 8.42 14.07
CA SER A 67 1.64 7.51 13.32
C SER A 67 0.47 8.26 12.68
N ALA A 68 0.01 7.75 11.54
CA ALA A 68 -1.21 8.25 10.89
C ALA A 68 -2.48 7.92 11.69
N TYR A 69 -2.42 6.95 12.62
CA TYR A 69 -3.56 6.51 13.41
C TYR A 69 -3.14 5.92 14.78
N ILE A 70 -3.98 6.12 15.80
CA ILE A 70 -3.88 5.47 17.12
C ILE A 70 -5.21 4.83 17.56
N ASP A 71 -5.18 3.58 18.03
CA ASP A 71 -6.38 2.88 18.53
C ASP A 71 -6.59 3.15 20.02
N ILE A 72 -7.67 3.85 20.37
CA ILE A 72 -8.08 4.06 21.75
C ILE A 72 -8.99 2.91 22.18
N THR A 73 -8.40 1.77 22.53
CA THR A 73 -9.13 0.55 22.93
C THR A 73 -9.94 0.75 24.21
N PRO A 74 -10.99 -0.06 24.46
CA PRO A 74 -11.69 -0.06 25.74
C PRO A 74 -10.73 -0.16 26.92
N GLY A 75 -10.91 0.72 27.90
CA GLY A 75 -10.01 0.89 29.03
C GLY A 75 -10.09 2.29 29.62
N THR A 76 -9.34 2.51 30.69
CA THR A 76 -9.25 3.81 31.35
C THR A 76 -8.18 4.67 30.69
N TYR A 77 -8.46 5.95 30.54
CA TYR A 77 -7.55 6.96 30.01
C TYR A 77 -7.61 8.22 30.86
N VAL A 78 -6.59 9.06 30.71
CA VAL A 78 -6.46 10.31 31.46
C VAL A 78 -6.25 11.46 30.50
N LEU A 79 -7.13 12.45 30.54
CA LEU A 79 -6.98 13.72 29.87
C LEU A 79 -6.27 14.71 30.80
N ARG A 80 -5.26 15.41 30.29
CA ARG A 80 -4.53 16.44 31.03
C ARG A 80 -4.45 17.73 30.24
N LEU A 81 -4.83 18.85 30.87
CA LEU A 81 -4.53 20.20 30.38
C LEU A 81 -3.16 20.60 30.92
N MET A 82 -2.22 20.85 30.01
CA MET A 82 -0.81 21.10 30.27
C MET A 82 -0.44 22.55 29.89
N PRO A 83 0.29 23.29 30.74
CA PRO A 83 0.72 24.64 30.44
C PRO A 83 2.00 24.69 29.60
N ASP A 84 2.14 25.72 28.78
CA ASP A 84 3.42 26.15 28.19
C ASP A 84 4.28 25.03 27.55
N ASP A 85 3.67 24.13 26.76
CA ASP A 85 4.40 23.07 26.04
C ASP A 85 5.18 22.08 26.95
N THR A 86 4.89 22.06 28.25
CA THR A 86 5.66 21.27 29.21
C THR A 86 5.35 19.78 29.10
N SER A 87 6.37 18.92 29.13
CA SER A 87 6.23 17.46 29.27
C SER A 87 6.21 16.99 30.72
N ASP A 88 6.48 17.88 31.68
CA ASP A 88 6.37 17.59 33.12
C ASP A 88 4.90 17.46 33.54
N LEU A 89 4.45 16.20 33.64
CA LEU A 89 3.10 15.81 34.00
C LEU A 89 2.64 16.30 35.39
N SER A 90 3.56 16.69 36.28
CA SER A 90 3.21 17.26 37.59
C SER A 90 2.65 18.69 37.49
N ARG A 91 2.89 19.36 36.36
CA ARG A 91 2.42 20.72 36.07
C ARG A 91 1.03 20.75 35.44
N ALA A 92 0.34 19.62 35.32
CA ALA A 92 -1.00 19.57 34.76
C ALA A 92 -1.95 20.52 35.50
N ILE A 93 -2.55 21.47 34.77
CA ILE A 93 -3.52 22.44 35.29
C ILE A 93 -4.79 21.69 35.73
N LYS A 94 -5.20 20.70 34.94
CA LYS A 94 -6.38 19.88 35.22
C LYS A 94 -6.21 18.48 34.65
N THR A 95 -6.71 17.51 35.39
CA THR A 95 -6.73 16.10 35.01
C THR A 95 -8.16 15.58 35.09
N VAL A 96 -8.58 14.81 34.09
CA VAL A 96 -9.89 14.14 34.06
C VAL A 96 -9.66 12.70 33.62
N GLU A 97 -10.11 11.75 34.42
CA GLU A 97 -10.16 10.34 34.03
C GLU A 97 -11.40 10.10 33.18
N ILE A 98 -11.24 9.31 32.11
CA ILE A 98 -12.31 8.83 31.26
C ILE A 98 -12.19 7.33 31.08
N THR A 99 -13.30 6.66 30.81
CA THR A 99 -13.33 5.25 30.46
C THR A 99 -13.89 5.11 29.05
N VAL A 100 -13.20 4.36 28.20
CA VAL A 100 -13.74 3.89 26.93
C VAL A 100 -14.29 2.48 27.16
N ILE A 101 -15.56 2.26 26.89
CA ILE A 101 -16.23 0.96 27.04
C ILE A 101 -16.46 0.29 25.69
N GLU A 102 -16.61 -1.03 25.69
CA GLU A 102 -17.07 -1.72 24.49
C GLU A 102 -18.45 -1.21 24.11
N LYS A 103 -18.65 -0.98 22.82
CA LYS A 103 -19.94 -0.60 22.29
C LYS A 103 -20.78 -1.84 22.03
N SER A 104 -21.96 -1.93 22.67
CA SER A 104 -22.88 -3.05 22.47
C SER A 104 -23.83 -2.78 21.31
N GLY A 105 -23.85 -3.65 20.30
CA GLY A 105 -24.80 -3.57 19.20
C GLY A 105 -24.17 -3.94 17.86
N ALA A 106 -24.94 -4.60 16.99
CA ALA A 106 -24.48 -4.89 15.63
C ALA A 106 -24.21 -3.57 14.89
N PRO A 107 -23.14 -3.50 14.08
CA PRO A 107 -22.86 -2.29 13.32
C PRO A 107 -23.98 -2.04 12.30
N ALA A 108 -24.40 -0.78 12.18
CA ALA A 108 -25.36 -0.35 11.18
C ALA A 108 -24.62 0.04 9.88
N ALA A 109 -25.26 -0.18 8.73
CA ALA A 109 -24.75 0.28 7.45
C ALA A 109 -24.46 1.79 7.46
N PRO A 110 -23.61 2.30 6.55
CA PRO A 110 -23.37 3.73 6.47
C PRO A 110 -24.64 4.54 6.25
N ALA A 111 -24.75 5.70 6.92
CA ALA A 111 -25.89 6.60 6.79
C ALA A 111 -25.91 7.26 5.41
N VAL A 112 -24.75 7.80 5.02
CA VAL A 112 -24.56 8.57 3.80
C VAL A 112 -23.13 8.38 3.31
N ILE A 113 -22.97 8.34 1.98
CA ILE A 113 -21.68 8.51 1.33
C ILE A 113 -21.54 10.00 1.01
N GLU A 114 -20.61 10.70 1.68
CA GLU A 114 -20.43 12.16 1.50
C GLU A 114 -19.88 12.47 0.10
N SER A 115 -18.97 11.63 -0.38
CA SER A 115 -18.48 11.66 -1.75
C SER A 115 -17.98 10.29 -2.19
N ALA A 116 -18.18 10.02 -3.47
CA ALA A 116 -17.63 8.87 -4.17
C ALA A 116 -17.03 9.41 -5.47
N GLU A 117 -15.81 9.94 -5.38
CA GLU A 117 -15.10 10.51 -6.53
C GLU A 117 -14.39 9.40 -7.28
N TYR A 118 -15.15 8.45 -7.83
CA TYR A 118 -14.58 7.51 -8.79
C TYR A 118 -14.27 8.26 -10.09
N ALA A 119 -13.11 7.97 -10.70
CA ALA A 119 -12.81 8.44 -12.05
C ALA A 119 -14.00 8.11 -12.97
N PRO A 120 -14.73 9.13 -13.47
CA PRO A 120 -16.03 8.89 -14.08
C PRO A 120 -15.91 8.30 -15.49
N SER A 121 -16.74 7.28 -15.75
CA SER A 121 -17.24 6.78 -17.04
C SER A 121 -16.32 5.92 -17.93
N GLY A 122 -16.68 4.62 -18.06
CA GLY A 122 -16.42 3.77 -19.24
C GLY A 122 -14.98 3.27 -19.48
N ALA A 123 -13.99 3.76 -18.74
CA ALA A 123 -12.58 3.40 -18.97
C ALA A 123 -12.14 2.11 -18.26
N GLY A 124 -12.95 1.54 -17.36
CA GLY A 124 -12.60 0.34 -16.59
C GLY A 124 -11.88 0.58 -15.27
N PHE A 125 -11.71 1.83 -14.84
CA PHE A 125 -10.91 2.19 -13.66
C PHE A 125 -11.76 2.69 -12.50
N GLY A 126 -11.40 2.25 -11.29
CA GLY A 126 -12.10 2.50 -10.02
C GLY A 126 -11.32 3.37 -9.04
N GLY A 127 -10.26 4.05 -9.51
CA GLY A 127 -9.51 4.98 -8.67
C GLY A 127 -10.36 6.18 -8.23
N GLY A 128 -10.09 6.68 -7.03
CA GLY A 128 -10.94 7.70 -6.41
C GLY A 128 -10.96 7.69 -4.89
N THR A 129 -11.54 8.72 -4.29
CA THR A 129 -11.75 8.79 -2.83
C THR A 129 -13.19 8.41 -2.48
N LEU A 130 -13.33 7.44 -1.57
CA LEU A 130 -14.60 7.08 -0.94
C LEU A 130 -14.66 7.72 0.45
N THR A 131 -15.59 8.66 0.65
CA THR A 131 -15.82 9.32 1.94
C THR A 131 -17.16 8.88 2.52
N VAL A 132 -17.13 8.29 3.71
CA VAL A 132 -18.28 7.72 4.40
C VAL A 132 -18.56 8.49 5.68
N LYS A 133 -19.83 8.85 5.90
CA LYS A 133 -20.30 9.38 7.18
C LYS A 133 -21.33 8.45 7.80
N LEU A 134 -21.18 8.22 9.09
CA LEU A 134 -22.08 7.38 9.88
C LEU A 134 -23.15 8.20 10.60
N GLU A 135 -24.20 7.51 11.04
CA GLU A 135 -25.16 8.08 11.97
C GLU A 135 -24.50 8.32 13.32
N ASP A 136 -24.95 9.35 14.03
CA ASP A 136 -24.51 9.64 15.38
C ASP A 136 -24.80 8.43 16.28
N GLY A 137 -23.79 7.97 17.01
CA GLY A 137 -23.91 6.79 17.86
C GLY A 137 -23.77 5.45 17.13
N SER A 138 -23.23 5.38 15.90
CA SER A 138 -22.87 4.10 15.25
C SER A 138 -21.83 3.28 16.03
N SER A 139 -21.95 1.94 16.01
CA SER A 139 -21.00 0.99 16.61
C SER A 139 -19.92 0.46 15.68
N ALA A 140 -19.89 0.96 14.46
CA ALA A 140 -18.90 0.57 13.46
C ALA A 140 -17.49 1.05 13.84
N ALA A 141 -16.51 0.16 13.68
CA ALA A 141 -15.09 0.44 13.82
C ALA A 141 -14.39 0.57 12.46
N ALA A 142 -14.91 -0.07 11.42
CA ALA A 142 -14.39 0.02 10.05
C ALA A 142 -15.49 0.15 9.00
N VAL A 143 -15.09 0.63 7.82
CA VAL A 143 -15.84 0.51 6.56
C VAL A 143 -15.22 -0.63 5.75
N VAL A 144 -16.07 -1.48 5.15
CA VAL A 144 -15.66 -2.64 4.35
C VAL A 144 -16.42 -2.64 3.02
N PRO A 145 -15.83 -2.13 1.93
CA PRO A 145 -16.48 -2.11 0.62
C PRO A 145 -16.28 -3.41 -0.16
N TYR A 146 -17.25 -3.75 -1.01
CA TYR A 146 -17.20 -4.89 -1.92
C TYR A 146 -17.69 -4.50 -3.31
N TRP A 147 -17.00 -5.00 -4.33
CA TRP A 147 -17.57 -5.05 -5.68
C TRP A 147 -18.72 -6.04 -5.71
N ALA A 148 -19.81 -5.64 -6.37
CA ALA A 148 -21.04 -6.41 -6.40
C ALA A 148 -21.81 -6.19 -7.71
N ASN A 149 -22.83 -7.02 -7.89
CA ASN A 149 -23.83 -6.90 -8.93
C ASN A 149 -25.22 -7.26 -8.39
N ASP A 150 -26.22 -7.35 -9.26
CA ASP A 150 -27.60 -7.65 -8.87
C ASP A 150 -27.77 -9.00 -8.16
N SER A 151 -26.82 -9.94 -8.34
CA SER A 151 -26.84 -11.26 -7.68
C SER A 151 -26.20 -11.25 -6.30
N GLY A 152 -25.33 -10.28 -5.99
CA GLY A 152 -24.58 -10.30 -4.73
C GLY A 152 -23.22 -9.64 -4.80
N ILE A 153 -22.45 -9.80 -3.72
CA ILE A 153 -20.99 -9.56 -3.72
C ILE A 153 -20.35 -10.50 -4.75
N LEU A 154 -19.35 -10.02 -5.49
CA LEU A 154 -18.59 -10.87 -6.39
C LEU A 154 -17.77 -11.90 -5.58
N GLU A 155 -18.17 -13.17 -5.62
CA GLU A 155 -17.62 -14.21 -4.75
C GLU A 155 -16.15 -14.52 -5.01
N ASP A 156 -15.68 -14.33 -6.25
CA ASP A 156 -14.29 -14.53 -6.67
C ASP A 156 -13.35 -13.44 -6.17
N TYR A 157 -13.85 -12.39 -5.53
CA TYR A 157 -13.05 -11.28 -5.02
C TYR A 157 -13.12 -11.21 -3.48
N THR A 158 -12.03 -10.78 -2.86
CA THR A 158 -12.05 -10.33 -1.46
C THR A 158 -12.78 -8.98 -1.34
N SER A 159 -12.89 -8.43 -0.13
CA SER A 159 -13.29 -7.03 0.03
C SER A 159 -12.23 -6.10 -0.57
N LEU A 160 -12.62 -4.87 -0.88
CA LEU A 160 -11.67 -3.77 -0.95
C LEU A 160 -11.04 -3.52 0.44
N PRO A 161 -9.91 -2.82 0.51
CA PRO A 161 -9.26 -2.45 1.76
C PRO A 161 -10.28 -1.91 2.76
N LYS A 162 -10.33 -2.57 3.92
CA LYS A 162 -11.08 -2.04 5.06
C LYS A 162 -10.35 -0.80 5.59
N PHE A 163 -11.10 0.22 5.96
CA PHE A 163 -10.52 1.46 6.49
C PHE A 163 -11.28 1.95 7.72
N ARG A 164 -10.54 2.64 8.59
CA ARG A 164 -10.97 2.99 9.95
C ARG A 164 -11.90 4.18 9.96
N ILE A 165 -12.81 4.18 10.93
CA ILE A 165 -13.68 5.32 11.22
C ILE A 165 -13.03 6.19 12.29
N ARG A 166 -12.95 7.50 12.04
CA ARG A 166 -12.44 8.53 12.95
C ARG A 166 -13.50 9.63 13.09
N GLY A 167 -14.00 9.84 14.31
CA GLY A 167 -15.03 10.86 14.59
C GLY A 167 -16.32 10.71 13.77
N GLY A 168 -16.77 9.48 13.54
CA GLY A 168 -17.98 9.19 12.75
C GLY A 168 -17.82 9.34 11.23
N LYS A 169 -16.60 9.62 10.74
CA LYS A 169 -16.26 9.69 9.32
C LYS A 169 -15.14 8.72 8.97
N ALA A 170 -15.08 8.32 7.71
CA ALA A 170 -14.01 7.48 7.20
C ALA A 170 -13.74 7.87 5.74
N ALA A 171 -12.48 7.90 5.32
CA ALA A 171 -12.12 8.13 3.93
C ALA A 171 -10.99 7.18 3.51
N TYR A 172 -11.03 6.74 2.26
CA TYR A 172 -9.96 5.96 1.64
C TYR A 172 -9.80 6.35 0.18
N THR A 173 -8.55 6.46 -0.29
CA THR A 173 -8.23 6.82 -1.67
C THR A 173 -7.64 5.61 -2.39
N TYR A 174 -8.35 5.14 -3.41
CA TYR A 174 -7.92 4.06 -4.29
C TYR A 174 -7.04 4.61 -5.44
N PRO A 175 -6.00 3.89 -5.86
CA PRO A 175 -5.10 4.35 -6.92
C PRO A 175 -5.83 4.48 -8.27
N GLU A 176 -5.45 5.48 -9.08
CA GLU A 176 -6.08 5.76 -10.39
C GLU A 176 -6.06 4.56 -11.35
N SER A 177 -5.02 3.73 -11.27
CA SER A 177 -4.83 2.54 -12.10
C SER A 177 -5.65 1.32 -11.62
N MET A 178 -6.37 1.42 -10.49
CA MET A 178 -7.16 0.31 -9.95
C MET A 178 -8.27 -0.07 -10.92
N ILE A 179 -8.36 -1.34 -11.28
CA ILE A 179 -9.36 -1.88 -12.20
C ILE A 179 -10.68 -2.15 -11.47
N ILE A 180 -11.81 -1.81 -12.10
CA ILE A 180 -13.14 -2.31 -11.72
C ILE A 180 -13.29 -3.73 -12.29
N PRO A 181 -13.53 -4.75 -11.44
CA PRO A 181 -13.70 -6.13 -11.88
C PRO A 181 -14.76 -6.33 -12.96
N ALA A 182 -14.51 -7.31 -13.83
CA ALA A 182 -15.53 -7.80 -14.75
C ALA A 182 -16.78 -8.25 -13.97
N GLY A 183 -17.96 -7.86 -14.44
CA GLY A 183 -19.23 -8.19 -13.81
C GLY A 183 -19.64 -7.30 -12.63
N ALA A 184 -18.81 -6.36 -12.18
CA ALA A 184 -19.22 -5.37 -11.18
C ALA A 184 -20.17 -4.34 -11.80
N THR A 185 -21.32 -4.12 -11.15
CA THR A 185 -22.29 -3.08 -11.52
C THR A 185 -22.60 -2.12 -10.37
N GLU A 186 -22.11 -2.43 -9.17
CA GLU A 186 -22.24 -1.57 -8.00
C GLU A 186 -21.11 -1.80 -7.00
N LEU A 187 -20.91 -0.82 -6.12
CA LEU A 187 -20.13 -0.97 -4.91
C LEU A 187 -21.09 -1.07 -3.72
N ARG A 188 -20.95 -2.12 -2.91
CA ARG A 188 -21.69 -2.28 -1.66
C ARG A 188 -20.77 -1.95 -0.49
N VAL A 189 -21.14 -0.94 0.28
CA VAL A 189 -20.38 -0.43 1.41
C VAL A 189 -21.02 -0.92 2.70
N PHE A 190 -20.34 -1.84 3.37
CA PHE A 190 -20.70 -2.30 4.70
C PHE A 190 -19.89 -1.55 5.75
N THR A 191 -20.35 -1.62 7.00
CA THR A 191 -19.51 -1.33 8.15
C THR A 191 -19.17 -2.62 8.88
N ALA A 192 -18.12 -2.60 9.71
CA ALA A 192 -17.74 -3.71 10.56
C ALA A 192 -17.52 -3.25 12.00
N ASP A 193 -17.84 -4.10 12.96
CA ASP A 193 -17.42 -3.93 14.35
C ASP A 193 -15.94 -4.33 14.54
N LYS A 194 -15.42 -4.19 15.77
CA LYS A 194 -14.04 -4.58 16.10
C LYS A 194 -13.72 -6.05 15.85
N LYS A 195 -14.73 -6.92 15.92
CA LYS A 195 -14.57 -8.36 15.72
C LYS A 195 -14.66 -8.73 14.23
N GLY A 196 -14.82 -7.73 13.36
CA GLY A 196 -14.97 -7.92 11.92
C GLY A 196 -16.37 -8.37 11.51
N LYS A 197 -17.36 -8.35 12.41
CA LYS A 197 -18.73 -8.67 12.04
C LYS A 197 -19.29 -7.53 11.20
N LEU A 198 -19.74 -7.84 9.98
CA LEU A 198 -20.34 -6.86 9.08
C LEU A 198 -21.75 -6.45 9.51
N SER A 199 -22.17 -5.26 9.06
CA SER A 199 -23.57 -4.83 9.11
C SER A 199 -24.46 -5.77 8.30
N GLU A 200 -25.70 -5.97 8.74
CA GLU A 200 -26.67 -6.84 8.03
C GLU A 200 -27.11 -6.24 6.70
N THR A 201 -27.11 -4.90 6.60
CA THR A 201 -27.42 -4.13 5.40
C THR A 201 -26.18 -3.38 4.91
N TYR A 202 -26.29 -2.73 3.75
CA TYR A 202 -25.22 -1.99 3.10
C TYR A 202 -25.76 -0.73 2.42
N TYR A 203 -24.87 0.23 2.16
CA TYR A 203 -25.12 1.32 1.22
C TYR A 203 -24.67 0.88 -0.18
N SER A 204 -25.50 1.06 -1.20
CA SER A 204 -25.15 0.73 -2.60
C SER A 204 -24.85 1.98 -3.41
N ILE A 205 -23.75 1.94 -4.16
CA ILE A 205 -23.38 2.93 -5.16
C ILE A 205 -23.43 2.25 -6.52
N ARG A 206 -24.43 2.57 -7.35
CA ARG A 206 -24.52 2.04 -8.71
C ARG A 206 -23.44 2.61 -9.61
N LEU A 207 -22.79 1.74 -10.35
CA LEU A 207 -21.81 2.15 -11.36
C LEU A 207 -22.54 2.50 -12.67
N PRO A 208 -22.04 3.49 -13.44
CA PRO A 208 -22.48 3.70 -14.81
C PRO A 208 -22.32 2.42 -15.65
N GLU A 209 -23.20 2.23 -16.63
CA GLU A 209 -23.10 1.11 -17.56
C GLU A 209 -21.73 1.09 -18.26
N GLY A 210 -21.11 -0.09 -18.39
CA GLY A 210 -19.80 -0.24 -19.02
C GLY A 210 -18.60 0.18 -18.16
N SER A 211 -18.77 0.41 -16.85
CA SER A 211 -17.67 0.78 -15.96
C SER A 211 -16.67 -0.35 -15.68
N ALA A 212 -17.07 -1.62 -15.81
CA ALA A 212 -16.19 -2.76 -15.59
C ALA A 212 -15.08 -2.82 -16.66
N PHE A 213 -13.85 -3.10 -16.23
CA PHE A 213 -12.72 -3.27 -17.13
C PHE A 213 -12.89 -4.51 -18.00
N ARG A 214 -12.46 -4.39 -19.25
CA ARG A 214 -12.47 -5.49 -20.22
C ARG A 214 -11.03 -5.82 -20.58
N LEU A 215 -10.62 -7.05 -20.29
CA LEU A 215 -9.35 -7.55 -20.76
C LEU A 215 -9.34 -7.60 -22.29
N PRO A 216 -8.21 -7.28 -22.95
CA PRO A 216 -8.06 -7.49 -24.38
C PRO A 216 -8.30 -8.95 -24.78
N GLU A 217 -8.87 -9.18 -25.96
CA GLU A 217 -9.11 -10.54 -26.50
C GLU A 217 -7.84 -11.20 -27.06
N THR A 218 -6.80 -10.42 -27.32
CA THR A 218 -5.50 -10.91 -27.80
C THR A 218 -4.81 -11.75 -26.74
N GLU A 219 -4.11 -12.81 -27.13
CA GLU A 219 -3.38 -13.65 -26.18
C GLU A 219 -2.17 -12.90 -25.57
N PRO A 220 -2.10 -12.70 -24.24
CA PRO A 220 -0.99 -12.02 -23.60
C PRO A 220 0.22 -12.95 -23.39
N LEU A 221 1.39 -12.37 -23.15
CA LEU A 221 2.42 -13.04 -22.37
C LEU A 221 1.96 -13.08 -20.92
N GLU A 222 1.88 -14.28 -20.35
CA GLU A 222 1.43 -14.50 -18.97
C GLU A 222 2.56 -15.05 -18.10
N PHE A 223 2.70 -14.52 -16.88
CA PHE A 223 3.59 -15.05 -15.84
C PHE A 223 3.11 -14.64 -14.45
N GLN A 224 3.67 -15.24 -13.41
CA GLN A 224 3.34 -14.92 -12.02
C GLN A 224 4.53 -14.31 -11.29
N VAL A 225 4.25 -13.45 -10.32
CA VAL A 225 5.27 -12.87 -9.43
C VAL A 225 4.84 -13.12 -7.99
N ILE A 226 5.66 -13.84 -7.24
CA ILE A 226 5.46 -14.17 -5.83
C ILE A 226 6.74 -13.83 -5.06
N SER A 227 6.67 -13.80 -3.74
CA SER A 227 7.85 -13.56 -2.91
C SER A 227 7.71 -14.28 -1.57
N ASP A 228 8.84 -14.37 -0.85
CA ASP A 228 8.87 -14.73 0.57
C ASP A 228 8.07 -16.02 0.82
N ILE A 229 8.51 -17.09 0.15
CA ILE A 229 7.86 -18.41 0.24
C ILE A 229 8.32 -19.15 1.51
N HIS A 230 9.47 -18.77 2.10
CA HIS A 230 10.02 -19.27 3.37
C HIS A 230 9.85 -20.79 3.54
N ILE A 231 10.28 -21.55 2.53
CA ILE A 231 10.20 -23.00 2.60
C ILE A 231 10.99 -23.49 3.80
N THR A 232 10.36 -24.38 4.55
CA THR A 232 10.93 -24.97 5.75
C THR A 232 11.21 -26.46 5.51
N LYS A 233 12.05 -27.03 6.37
CA LYS A 233 12.33 -28.48 6.39
C LYS A 233 11.12 -29.34 6.82
N ASN A 234 10.14 -28.73 7.49
CA ASN A 234 8.95 -29.44 7.95
C ASN A 234 7.87 -29.44 6.86
N ASP A 235 7.60 -30.61 6.28
CA ASP A 235 6.58 -30.81 5.23
C ASP A 235 5.19 -30.30 5.62
N ALA A 236 4.82 -30.40 6.90
CA ALA A 236 3.52 -29.98 7.39
C ALA A 236 3.47 -28.48 7.79
N HIS A 237 4.56 -27.73 7.59
CA HIS A 237 4.57 -26.30 7.89
C HIS A 237 3.60 -25.55 6.97
N ILE A 238 2.97 -24.50 7.51
CA ILE A 238 1.98 -23.72 6.77
C ILE A 238 2.59 -23.06 5.52
N HIS A 239 3.85 -22.63 5.57
CA HIS A 239 4.56 -22.06 4.42
C HIS A 239 4.63 -23.05 3.23
N ASN A 240 4.99 -24.31 3.50
CA ASN A 240 5.08 -25.35 2.47
C ASN A 240 3.67 -25.67 1.91
N THR A 241 2.64 -25.64 2.77
CA THR A 241 1.25 -25.83 2.37
C THR A 241 0.74 -24.68 1.50
N HIS A 242 1.05 -23.43 1.88
CA HIS A 242 0.75 -22.25 1.08
C HIS A 242 1.44 -22.33 -0.29
N PHE A 243 2.74 -22.65 -0.34
CA PHE A 243 3.46 -22.77 -1.60
C PHE A 243 2.86 -23.84 -2.53
N LEU A 244 2.45 -25.00 -2.00
CA LEU A 244 1.70 -25.99 -2.79
C LEU A 244 0.35 -25.44 -3.28
N GLY A 245 -0.35 -24.66 -2.46
CA GLY A 245 -1.57 -23.94 -2.83
C GLY A 245 -1.35 -22.98 -4.00
N VAL A 246 -0.29 -22.17 -3.94
CA VAL A 246 0.14 -21.28 -5.03
C VAL A 246 0.37 -22.07 -6.32
N MET A 247 1.17 -23.13 -6.26
CA MET A 247 1.47 -23.99 -7.41
C MET A 247 0.19 -24.58 -8.02
N THR A 248 -0.73 -25.06 -7.19
CA THR A 248 -2.01 -25.64 -7.64
C THR A 248 -2.91 -24.59 -8.28
N ASP A 249 -3.01 -23.39 -7.69
CA ASP A 249 -3.81 -22.29 -8.20
C ASP A 249 -3.32 -21.84 -9.59
N ILE A 250 -2.00 -21.69 -9.75
CA ILE A 250 -1.38 -21.30 -11.03
C ILE A 250 -1.60 -22.36 -12.11
N ALA A 251 -1.47 -23.65 -11.78
CA ALA A 251 -1.71 -24.73 -12.74
C ALA A 251 -3.17 -24.74 -13.26
N ILE A 252 -4.13 -24.34 -12.42
CA ILE A 252 -5.55 -24.28 -12.77
C ILE A 252 -5.87 -23.01 -13.58
N LEU A 253 -5.42 -21.84 -13.10
CA LEU A 253 -5.82 -20.55 -13.65
C LEU A 253 -4.96 -20.10 -14.84
N SER A 254 -3.71 -20.53 -14.90
CA SER A 254 -2.71 -20.04 -15.86
C SER A 254 -1.88 -21.16 -16.49
N PRO A 255 -2.52 -22.16 -17.13
CA PRO A 255 -1.81 -23.30 -17.76
C PRO A 255 -0.90 -22.88 -18.92
N LYS A 256 -0.98 -21.62 -19.38
CA LYS A 256 -0.15 -21.05 -20.44
C LYS A 256 0.96 -20.14 -19.92
N SER A 257 1.08 -19.99 -18.60
CA SER A 257 2.12 -19.18 -17.97
C SER A 257 3.52 -19.56 -18.49
N LYS A 258 4.40 -18.57 -18.59
CA LYS A 258 5.76 -18.72 -19.10
C LYS A 258 6.82 -18.69 -18.02
N GLY A 259 6.44 -18.39 -16.77
CA GLY A 259 7.35 -18.40 -15.64
C GLY A 259 6.63 -18.04 -14.34
N ILE A 260 7.21 -18.48 -13.24
CA ILE A 260 6.86 -18.03 -11.89
C ILE A 260 8.11 -17.36 -11.34
N PHE A 261 8.03 -16.07 -11.09
CA PHE A 261 9.14 -15.24 -10.62
C PHE A 261 9.04 -15.11 -9.10
N VAL A 262 10.06 -15.59 -8.38
CA VAL A 262 10.13 -15.55 -6.91
C VAL A 262 11.10 -14.46 -6.49
N VAL A 263 10.61 -13.42 -5.81
CA VAL A 263 11.37 -12.21 -5.49
C VAL A 263 12.11 -12.34 -4.14
N GLY A 264 12.87 -13.42 -3.98
CA GLY A 264 13.68 -13.69 -2.79
C GLY A 264 12.96 -14.46 -1.68
N ASP A 265 13.76 -14.86 -0.69
CA ASP A 265 13.39 -15.62 0.50
C ASP A 265 12.69 -16.94 0.14
N MET A 266 13.39 -17.73 -0.68
CA MET A 266 12.97 -19.09 -1.03
C MET A 266 13.08 -20.02 0.18
N ALA A 267 14.25 -20.00 0.83
CA ALA A 267 14.54 -20.82 1.99
C ALA A 267 14.39 -19.99 3.27
N ASP A 268 13.75 -20.56 4.30
CA ASP A 268 13.58 -19.85 5.58
C ASP A 268 14.91 -19.69 6.35
N THR A 269 15.85 -20.63 6.17
CA THR A 269 17.14 -20.63 6.89
C THR A 269 18.35 -20.71 5.97
N GLY A 270 18.17 -20.59 4.65
CA GLY A 270 19.24 -20.70 3.65
C GLY A 270 19.84 -22.10 3.54
N SER A 271 19.05 -23.14 3.84
CA SER A 271 19.56 -24.53 3.77
C SER A 271 19.24 -25.21 2.44
N GLU A 272 20.15 -26.08 1.98
CA GLU A 272 19.94 -26.82 0.72
C GLU A 272 18.69 -27.72 0.75
N GLU A 273 18.33 -28.23 1.92
CA GLU A 273 17.12 -29.04 2.12
C GLU A 273 15.84 -28.25 1.80
N GLU A 274 15.79 -26.97 2.15
CA GLU A 274 14.65 -26.09 1.86
C GLU A 274 14.54 -25.80 0.36
N TYR A 275 15.66 -25.54 -0.32
CA TYR A 275 15.68 -25.42 -1.78
C TYR A 275 15.26 -26.73 -2.49
N ALA A 276 15.74 -27.87 -2.01
CA ALA A 276 15.34 -29.18 -2.54
C ALA A 276 13.83 -29.40 -2.35
N LYS A 277 13.29 -28.97 -1.20
CA LYS A 277 11.86 -29.04 -0.88
C LYS A 277 11.03 -28.13 -1.76
N MET A 278 11.46 -26.88 -1.98
CA MET A 278 10.83 -25.96 -2.93
C MET A 278 10.68 -26.63 -4.30
N LYS A 279 11.78 -27.19 -4.82
CA LYS A 279 11.76 -27.89 -6.10
C LYS A 279 10.84 -29.12 -6.08
N GLN A 280 10.85 -29.89 -5.00
CA GLN A 280 9.96 -31.04 -4.84
C GLN A 280 8.48 -30.63 -4.88
N ILE A 281 8.08 -29.56 -4.18
CA ILE A 281 6.69 -29.08 -4.16
C ILE A 281 6.28 -28.59 -5.54
N HIS A 282 7.13 -27.81 -6.20
CA HIS A 282 6.91 -27.35 -7.57
C HIS A 282 6.72 -28.53 -8.53
N ASP A 283 7.65 -29.49 -8.54
CA ASP A 283 7.62 -30.62 -9.48
C ASP A 283 6.48 -31.63 -9.19
N ALA A 284 5.85 -31.56 -8.02
CA ALA A 284 4.69 -32.38 -7.68
C ALA A 284 3.41 -31.95 -8.42
N VAL A 285 3.36 -30.70 -8.89
CA VAL A 285 2.24 -30.17 -9.68
C VAL A 285 2.61 -30.22 -11.16
N LYS A 286 1.73 -30.83 -11.96
CA LYS A 286 1.99 -31.05 -13.39
C LYS A 286 1.87 -29.76 -14.18
N ASP A 287 2.62 -29.70 -15.27
CA ASP A 287 2.50 -28.69 -16.33
C ASP A 287 2.76 -27.24 -15.88
N LEU A 288 3.47 -27.04 -14.76
CA LEU A 288 3.93 -25.73 -14.32
C LEU A 288 5.12 -25.20 -15.14
N PRO A 289 5.19 -23.86 -15.36
CA PRO A 289 6.35 -23.23 -15.98
C PRO A 289 7.54 -23.20 -14.99
N PRO A 290 8.76 -22.88 -15.47
CA PRO A 290 9.93 -22.77 -14.59
C PRO A 290 9.79 -21.69 -13.49
N LEU A 291 10.44 -21.94 -12.35
CA LEU A 291 10.71 -20.92 -11.34
C LEU A 291 11.93 -20.07 -11.75
N TYR A 292 11.80 -18.75 -11.76
CA TYR A 292 12.90 -17.80 -11.92
C TYR A 292 13.09 -17.03 -10.62
N LEU A 293 14.30 -17.03 -10.08
CA LEU A 293 14.54 -16.67 -8.67
C LEU A 293 15.36 -15.39 -8.57
N ALA A 294 14.93 -14.41 -7.79
CA ALA A 294 15.82 -13.42 -7.17
C ALA A 294 16.26 -13.96 -5.80
N ILE A 295 17.45 -13.60 -5.32
CA ILE A 295 17.92 -14.02 -4.00
C ILE A 295 17.40 -13.03 -2.93
N GLY A 296 16.99 -13.54 -1.77
CA GLY A 296 16.61 -12.74 -0.60
C GLY A 296 17.62 -12.86 0.55
N ASN A 297 17.33 -12.21 1.68
CA ASN A 297 18.24 -12.25 2.83
C ASN A 297 18.19 -13.57 3.60
N HIS A 298 17.03 -14.23 3.71
CA HIS A 298 16.93 -15.54 4.39
C HIS A 298 17.70 -16.63 3.63
N ASP A 299 17.78 -16.50 2.31
CA ASP A 299 18.59 -17.37 1.46
C ASP A 299 20.08 -17.32 1.80
N LEU A 300 20.54 -16.28 2.51
CA LEU A 300 21.95 -16.08 2.88
C LEU A 300 22.26 -16.51 4.32
N TYR A 301 21.29 -17.00 5.09
CA TYR A 301 21.48 -17.33 6.52
C TYR A 301 22.27 -18.62 6.78
N GLY A 302 22.35 -19.51 5.78
CA GLY A 302 22.92 -20.84 5.98
C GLY A 302 24.45 -20.92 5.98
N GLY A 303 25.18 -19.83 5.73
CA GLY A 303 26.65 -19.87 5.61
C GLY A 303 27.30 -18.57 5.15
N SER A 304 28.49 -18.69 4.54
CA SER A 304 29.15 -17.53 3.94
C SER A 304 28.40 -17.03 2.70
N LEU A 305 28.54 -15.74 2.37
CA LEU A 305 27.95 -15.16 1.16
C LEU A 305 28.30 -15.96 -0.10
N GLN A 306 29.54 -16.42 -0.22
CA GLN A 306 29.97 -17.21 -1.38
C GLN A 306 29.23 -18.55 -1.44
N ASP A 307 29.22 -19.32 -0.35
CA ASP A 307 28.58 -20.64 -0.31
C ASP A 307 27.08 -20.53 -0.59
N GLN A 308 26.43 -19.49 -0.04
CA GLN A 308 25.00 -19.28 -0.23
C GLN A 308 24.66 -18.79 -1.64
N ASN A 309 25.49 -17.95 -2.25
CA ASN A 309 25.35 -17.62 -3.66
C ASN A 309 25.52 -18.87 -4.55
N GLU A 310 26.51 -19.72 -4.28
CA GLU A 310 26.70 -20.98 -5.01
C GLU A 310 25.51 -21.94 -4.84
N LEU A 311 24.95 -22.03 -3.62
CA LEU A 311 23.75 -22.81 -3.33
C LEU A 311 22.54 -22.27 -4.10
N PHE A 312 22.28 -20.96 -4.04
CA PHE A 312 21.21 -20.32 -4.80
C PHE A 312 21.35 -20.60 -6.30
N LEU A 313 22.54 -20.42 -6.87
CA LEU A 313 22.82 -20.63 -8.29
C LEU A 313 22.65 -22.10 -8.74
N LYS A 314 22.68 -23.06 -7.81
CA LYS A 314 22.36 -24.47 -8.10
C LYS A 314 20.90 -24.66 -8.51
N TYR A 315 20.00 -23.84 -7.95
CA TYR A 315 18.55 -23.92 -8.13
C TYR A 315 17.99 -22.85 -9.07
N ALA A 316 18.69 -21.71 -9.24
CA ALA A 316 18.34 -20.72 -10.24
C ALA A 316 18.50 -21.27 -11.67
N VAL A 317 17.57 -20.94 -12.55
CA VAL A 317 17.56 -21.39 -13.94
C VAL A 317 17.36 -20.24 -14.91
N LEU A 318 17.90 -20.39 -16.12
CA LEU A 318 17.62 -19.52 -17.26
C LEU A 318 16.61 -20.18 -18.21
N PRO A 319 15.90 -19.40 -19.04
CA PRO A 319 15.13 -19.97 -20.15
C PRO A 319 15.98 -20.96 -20.97
N GLY A 320 15.48 -22.18 -21.15
CA GLY A 320 16.19 -23.25 -21.86
C GLY A 320 17.03 -24.20 -20.98
N GLY A 321 17.06 -24.00 -19.65
CA GLY A 321 17.59 -24.98 -18.69
C GLY A 321 19.05 -24.79 -18.27
N GLY A 322 19.67 -23.66 -18.62
CA GLY A 322 20.98 -23.26 -18.10
C GLY A 322 20.91 -22.66 -16.69
N ARG A 323 22.07 -22.35 -16.10
CA ARG A 323 22.17 -21.61 -14.83
C ARG A 323 22.76 -20.22 -15.08
N PRO A 324 22.32 -19.19 -14.35
CA PRO A 324 23.00 -17.91 -14.38
C PRO A 324 24.42 -18.04 -13.77
N GLY A 325 25.34 -17.19 -14.21
CA GLY A 325 26.72 -17.15 -13.69
C GLY A 325 26.90 -16.31 -12.43
N SER A 326 25.85 -15.61 -12.00
CA SER A 326 25.87 -14.60 -10.94
C SER A 326 24.45 -14.44 -10.37
N VAL A 327 24.34 -14.01 -9.11
CA VAL A 327 23.04 -13.67 -8.47
C VAL A 327 22.40 -12.43 -9.07
N HIS A 328 23.22 -11.57 -9.70
CA HIS A 328 22.76 -10.55 -10.65
C HIS A 328 22.78 -11.14 -12.05
N TYR A 329 21.61 -11.27 -12.65
CA TYR A 329 21.49 -11.85 -13.98
C TYR A 329 20.25 -11.32 -14.70
N ASP A 330 20.20 -11.50 -16.00
CA ASP A 330 19.08 -11.08 -16.82
C ASP A 330 18.86 -12.08 -17.97
N PHE A 331 17.68 -12.00 -18.57
CA PHE A 331 17.39 -12.71 -19.80
C PHE A 331 16.23 -12.08 -20.57
N TRP A 332 16.15 -12.44 -21.84
CA TRP A 332 15.03 -12.09 -22.71
C TRP A 332 14.05 -13.26 -22.79
N LEU A 333 12.77 -13.01 -22.54
CA LEU A 333 11.70 -13.98 -22.70
C LEU A 333 10.56 -13.35 -23.50
N LYS A 334 10.23 -13.98 -24.63
CA LYS A 334 9.16 -13.52 -25.54
C LYS A 334 9.28 -12.03 -25.94
N GLY A 335 10.51 -11.54 -26.08
CA GLY A 335 10.80 -10.19 -26.53
C GLY A 335 10.87 -9.14 -25.42
N TYR A 336 10.62 -9.49 -24.16
CA TYR A 336 10.72 -8.63 -22.99
C TYR A 336 11.95 -8.97 -22.14
N HIS A 337 12.49 -7.96 -21.46
CA HIS A 337 13.70 -8.08 -20.64
C HIS A 337 13.32 -8.30 -19.18
N PHE A 338 13.90 -9.33 -18.58
CA PHE A 338 13.73 -9.69 -17.18
C PHE A 338 15.09 -9.58 -16.49
N VAL A 339 15.18 -8.78 -15.43
CA VAL A 339 16.43 -8.43 -14.75
C VAL A 339 16.29 -8.76 -13.27
N PHE A 340 17.28 -9.45 -12.71
CA PHE A 340 17.31 -9.89 -11.32
C PHE A 340 18.52 -9.26 -10.65
N LEU A 341 18.27 -8.58 -9.53
CA LEU A 341 19.30 -8.06 -8.65
C LEU A 341 19.33 -8.88 -7.36
N GLY A 342 20.53 -9.31 -7.00
CA GLY A 342 20.78 -9.96 -5.72
C GLY A 342 21.53 -9.06 -4.75
N ASN A 343 22.20 -9.69 -3.78
CA ASN A 343 22.96 -8.99 -2.76
C ASN A 343 24.46 -9.06 -3.06
N ASP A 344 25.15 -7.92 -3.09
CA ASP A 344 26.62 -7.91 -3.06
C ASP A 344 27.18 -8.12 -1.65
N GLY A 345 26.31 -7.99 -0.65
CA GLY A 345 26.56 -8.26 0.75
C GLY A 345 25.32 -7.95 1.58
N LEU A 346 25.26 -8.52 2.78
CA LEU A 346 24.27 -8.14 3.79
C LEU A 346 24.82 -7.04 4.67
N GLU A 347 24.09 -5.93 4.75
CA GLU A 347 24.27 -4.91 5.77
C GLU A 347 23.17 -5.05 6.83
N ARG A 348 23.52 -4.81 8.10
CA ARG A 348 22.58 -4.90 9.25
C ARG A 348 21.78 -6.22 9.34
N GLY A 349 22.25 -7.29 8.69
CA GLY A 349 21.68 -8.63 8.74
C GLY A 349 20.60 -8.92 7.70
N VAL A 350 19.89 -7.90 7.20
CA VAL A 350 18.75 -8.07 6.27
C VAL A 350 18.76 -7.11 5.09
N ASP A 351 19.51 -6.01 5.20
CA ASP A 351 19.61 -4.98 4.17
C ASP A 351 20.64 -5.39 3.10
N THR A 352 20.44 -4.88 1.88
CA THR A 352 21.36 -5.05 0.76
C THR A 352 22.05 -3.74 0.41
N THR A 353 23.32 -3.84 0.04
CA THR A 353 24.05 -2.77 -0.63
C THR A 353 24.36 -3.21 -2.04
N LEU A 354 24.03 -2.37 -3.02
CA LEU A 354 24.37 -2.60 -4.41
C LEU A 354 25.72 -1.94 -4.70
N GLY A 355 26.77 -2.74 -4.82
CA GLY A 355 28.11 -2.26 -5.11
C GLY A 355 28.19 -1.56 -6.47
N GLN A 356 29.20 -0.71 -6.65
CA GLN A 356 29.33 0.10 -7.87
C GLN A 356 29.37 -0.73 -9.16
N ASN A 357 29.93 -1.96 -9.11
CA ASN A 357 29.97 -2.86 -10.25
C ASN A 357 28.57 -3.33 -10.64
N THR A 358 27.72 -3.63 -9.66
CA THR A 358 26.32 -4.03 -9.86
C THR A 358 25.49 -2.87 -10.39
N ILE A 359 25.68 -1.66 -9.85
CA ILE A 359 25.05 -0.43 -10.35
C ILE A 359 25.42 -0.18 -11.83
N LYS A 360 26.70 -0.29 -12.18
CA LYS A 360 27.16 -0.15 -13.58
C LYS A 360 26.67 -1.28 -14.48
N TRP A 361 26.62 -2.51 -13.96
CA TRP A 361 26.07 -3.65 -14.68
C TRP A 361 24.60 -3.42 -14.98
N LEU A 362 23.81 -3.01 -13.99
CA LEU A 362 22.38 -2.71 -14.16
C LEU A 362 22.16 -1.61 -15.20
N GLU A 363 22.89 -0.50 -15.11
CA GLU A 363 22.78 0.58 -16.10
C GLU A 363 23.10 0.08 -17.51
N LYS A 364 24.14 -0.74 -17.67
CA LYS A 364 24.45 -1.36 -18.97
C LYS A 364 23.30 -2.24 -19.42
N THR A 365 22.82 -3.15 -18.58
CA THR A 365 21.74 -4.12 -18.86
C THR A 365 20.47 -3.39 -19.29
N LEU A 366 20.02 -2.36 -18.56
CA LEU A 366 18.82 -1.59 -18.91
C LEU A 366 18.95 -0.80 -20.23
N ASN A 367 20.18 -0.56 -20.72
CA ASN A 367 20.41 0.06 -22.03
C ASN A 367 20.50 -0.95 -23.19
N GLU A 368 20.55 -2.26 -22.91
CA GLU A 368 20.62 -3.28 -23.96
C GLU A 368 19.28 -3.39 -24.69
N ASP A 369 19.28 -3.10 -26.00
CA ASP A 369 18.07 -3.06 -26.83
C ASP A 369 16.94 -2.21 -26.21
N ARG A 370 17.29 -1.10 -25.55
CA ARG A 370 16.33 -0.26 -24.82
C ARG A 370 15.25 0.29 -25.76
N ASN A 371 13.99 0.13 -25.35
CA ASN A 371 12.82 0.71 -25.99
C ASN A 371 11.84 1.15 -24.89
N GLU A 372 11.60 2.46 -24.76
CA GLU A 372 10.74 3.01 -23.69
C GLU A 372 9.26 2.60 -23.83
N SER A 373 8.87 2.09 -25.01
CA SER A 373 7.57 1.50 -25.27
C SER A 373 7.54 -0.01 -25.00
N ARG A 374 8.56 -0.57 -24.33
CA ARG A 374 8.58 -1.99 -23.99
C ARG A 374 8.90 -2.15 -22.51
N PRO A 375 8.01 -2.74 -21.71
CA PRO A 375 8.26 -2.93 -20.29
C PRO A 375 9.50 -3.80 -20.05
N VAL A 376 10.26 -3.41 -19.02
CA VAL A 376 11.35 -4.19 -18.45
C VAL A 376 10.93 -4.61 -17.04
N PHE A 377 11.06 -5.89 -16.73
CA PHE A 377 10.68 -6.43 -15.42
C PHE A 377 11.92 -6.58 -14.55
N LEU A 378 11.98 -5.82 -13.45
CA LEU A 378 13.10 -5.82 -12.51
C LEU A 378 12.68 -6.48 -11.18
N PHE A 379 13.44 -7.46 -10.73
CA PHE A 379 13.20 -8.17 -9.47
C PHE A 379 14.36 -7.93 -8.53
N ILE A 380 14.06 -7.39 -7.35
CA ILE A 380 15.01 -7.20 -6.25
C ILE A 380 14.27 -7.44 -4.95
N HIS A 381 14.84 -8.20 -4.02
CA HIS A 381 14.13 -8.57 -2.79
C HIS A 381 13.83 -7.34 -1.92
N GLN A 382 14.84 -6.53 -1.63
CA GLN A 382 14.73 -5.36 -0.76
C GLN A 382 14.06 -4.16 -1.45
N SER A 383 13.18 -3.49 -0.70
CA SER A 383 12.47 -2.29 -1.15
C SER A 383 13.29 -1.00 -0.98
N LEU A 384 12.91 -0.01 -1.78
CA LEU A 384 13.36 1.39 -1.70
C LEU A 384 12.54 2.14 -0.63
N TYR A 385 13.17 3.00 0.18
CA TYR A 385 12.51 3.73 1.27
C TYR A 385 11.37 4.65 0.78
N ASP A 386 10.24 4.73 1.47
CA ASP A 386 9.13 5.63 1.10
C ASP A 386 8.64 5.41 -0.36
N THR A 387 8.48 4.14 -0.74
CA THR A 387 7.86 3.77 -2.02
C THR A 387 6.58 2.98 -1.79
N VAL A 388 6.71 1.76 -1.28
CA VAL A 388 5.60 0.81 -1.11
C VAL A 388 5.37 0.41 0.34
N ALA A 389 4.24 -0.23 0.63
CA ALA A 389 3.92 -0.78 1.94
C ALA A 389 5.07 -1.62 2.55
N GLY A 390 5.36 -1.38 3.83
CA GLY A 390 6.53 -1.88 4.55
C GLY A 390 7.73 -0.91 4.52
N SER A 391 7.87 -0.13 3.44
CA SER A 391 8.99 0.82 3.27
C SER A 391 8.65 2.27 3.63
N LEU A 392 7.39 2.57 3.94
CA LEU A 392 6.95 3.94 4.25
C LEU A 392 7.56 4.45 5.57
N PRO A 393 7.61 5.77 5.78
CA PRO A 393 8.08 6.35 7.04
C PRO A 393 7.41 5.72 8.25
N GLY A 394 8.22 5.18 9.17
CA GLY A 394 7.77 4.52 10.40
C GLY A 394 7.50 3.00 10.29
N GLN A 395 7.53 2.41 9.09
CA GLN A 395 7.35 0.95 8.92
C GLN A 395 8.67 0.19 9.04
N GLY A 396 9.76 0.73 8.48
CA GLY A 396 11.12 0.26 8.76
C GLY A 396 11.57 -1.01 8.03
N TRP A 397 10.84 -1.47 7.02
CA TRP A 397 11.18 -2.63 6.17
C TRP A 397 11.61 -2.22 4.76
N ASN A 398 12.26 -1.06 4.64
CA ASN A 398 13.10 -0.74 3.50
C ASN A 398 14.45 -1.46 3.66
N GLY A 399 15.07 -1.89 2.55
CA GLY A 399 16.27 -2.73 2.64
C GLY A 399 17.42 -2.36 1.71
N VAL A 400 17.28 -1.39 0.81
CA VAL A 400 18.42 -0.92 0.01
C VAL A 400 19.17 0.18 0.77
N VAL A 401 20.41 -0.06 1.18
CA VAL A 401 21.18 0.91 1.98
C VAL A 401 21.61 2.12 1.14
N ASN A 402 22.16 1.89 -0.04
CA ASN A 402 22.52 2.96 -0.99
C ASN A 402 21.34 3.37 -1.89
N ASP A 403 20.15 3.53 -1.28
CA ASP A 403 18.88 3.88 -1.90
C ASP A 403 19.02 5.05 -2.90
N ALA A 404 19.68 6.14 -2.50
CA ALA A 404 19.83 7.33 -3.34
C ALA A 404 20.59 7.06 -4.66
N GLU A 405 21.64 6.24 -4.62
CA GLU A 405 22.41 5.86 -5.82
C GLU A 405 21.59 4.94 -6.72
N PHE A 406 20.91 3.96 -6.12
CA PHE A 406 20.07 3.04 -6.89
C PHE A 406 18.92 3.79 -7.57
N ARG A 407 18.27 4.74 -6.88
CA ARG A 407 17.25 5.62 -7.48
C ARG A 407 17.78 6.45 -8.63
N ASP A 408 18.98 7.04 -8.51
CA ASP A 408 19.55 7.89 -9.56
C ASP A 408 19.71 7.13 -10.90
N ILE A 409 19.98 5.83 -10.83
CA ILE A 409 19.95 4.97 -12.02
C ILE A 409 18.51 4.60 -12.38
N LEU A 410 17.79 3.93 -11.49
CA LEU A 410 16.49 3.31 -11.77
C LEU A 410 15.47 4.32 -12.31
N PHE A 411 15.45 5.54 -11.76
CA PHE A 411 14.46 6.56 -12.11
C PHE A 411 14.68 7.21 -13.48
N ARG A 412 15.74 6.83 -14.20
CA ARG A 412 15.96 7.18 -15.61
C ARG A 412 15.28 6.23 -16.59
N TYR A 413 14.72 5.12 -16.12
CA TYR A 413 14.14 4.05 -16.96
C TYR A 413 12.65 3.88 -16.67
N PRO A 414 11.78 4.80 -17.14
CA PRO A 414 10.37 4.77 -16.78
C PRO A 414 9.57 3.63 -17.43
N GLU A 415 10.19 2.83 -18.28
CA GLU A 415 9.66 1.55 -18.78
C GLU A 415 9.85 0.38 -17.81
N VAL A 416 10.60 0.57 -16.71
CA VAL A 416 10.82 -0.46 -15.71
C VAL A 416 9.59 -0.65 -14.83
N ILE A 417 9.24 -1.90 -14.62
CA ILE A 417 8.28 -2.38 -13.61
C ILE A 417 9.10 -3.20 -12.61
N MET A 418 9.33 -2.62 -11.44
CA MET A 418 10.08 -3.23 -10.35
C MET A 418 9.13 -3.95 -9.38
N PHE A 419 9.48 -5.17 -9.02
CA PHE A 419 8.83 -5.94 -7.97
C PHE A 419 9.82 -6.17 -6.83
N ASN A 420 9.36 -5.93 -5.60
CA ASN A 420 10.09 -6.27 -4.39
C ASN A 420 9.27 -7.12 -3.42
N GLY A 421 9.98 -7.84 -2.56
CA GLY A 421 9.44 -8.64 -1.46
C GLY A 421 9.79 -8.02 -0.11
N HIS A 422 10.31 -8.84 0.79
CA HIS A 422 10.99 -8.49 2.04
C HIS A 422 10.08 -7.98 3.17
N SER A 423 9.13 -7.10 2.86
CA SER A 423 8.26 -6.54 3.88
C SER A 423 7.18 -7.50 4.33
N HIS A 424 6.66 -8.33 3.42
CA HIS A 424 5.49 -9.20 3.61
C HIS A 424 4.16 -8.43 3.81
N TRP A 425 4.13 -7.12 3.56
CA TRP A 425 2.89 -6.35 3.74
C TRP A 425 1.82 -6.84 2.77
N THR A 426 0.59 -7.00 3.26
CA THR A 426 -0.57 -7.39 2.45
C THR A 426 -0.79 -6.42 1.29
N MET A 427 -1.23 -6.94 0.15
CA MET A 427 -1.60 -6.15 -1.03
C MET A 427 -2.81 -5.25 -0.82
N ASP A 428 -3.57 -5.45 0.26
CA ASP A 428 -4.63 -4.52 0.70
C ASP A 428 -4.09 -3.26 1.39
N SER A 429 -2.78 -3.19 1.63
CA SER A 429 -2.14 -2.03 2.23
C SER A 429 -2.24 -0.81 1.32
N GLU A 430 -2.32 0.37 1.93
CA GLU A 430 -2.06 1.62 1.22
C GLU A 430 -0.68 1.57 0.55
N SER A 431 -0.56 2.21 -0.61
CA SER A 431 0.70 2.25 -1.37
C SER A 431 1.27 0.87 -1.70
N ASN A 432 0.43 -0.10 -2.07
CA ASN A 432 0.90 -1.38 -2.61
C ASN A 432 1.63 -1.23 -3.97
N MET A 433 1.38 -0.12 -4.67
CA MET A 433 2.11 0.30 -5.87
C MET A 433 2.52 1.77 -5.71
N TRP A 434 3.78 2.06 -6.01
CA TRP A 434 4.31 3.41 -6.15
C TRP A 434 4.54 3.77 -7.62
N HIS A 435 4.18 5.00 -7.98
CA HIS A 435 4.46 5.56 -9.30
C HIS A 435 4.41 7.08 -9.29
N GLU A 436 5.34 7.70 -10.01
CA GLU A 436 5.31 9.11 -10.38
C GLU A 436 5.40 9.25 -11.91
N PRO A 437 4.88 10.34 -12.50
CA PRO A 437 5.03 10.60 -13.92
C PRO A 437 6.49 10.50 -14.37
N ASP A 438 6.72 9.80 -15.48
CA ASP A 438 8.06 9.57 -16.04
C ASP A 438 9.05 8.87 -15.09
N ARG A 439 8.53 8.10 -14.13
CA ARG A 439 9.28 7.17 -13.27
C ARG A 439 8.83 5.72 -13.48
N PRO A 440 9.64 4.74 -13.06
CA PRO A 440 9.24 3.34 -13.00
C PRO A 440 7.98 3.11 -12.16
N TYR A 441 7.37 1.94 -12.33
CA TYR A 441 6.42 1.40 -11.36
C TYR A 441 7.15 0.53 -10.35
N ILE A 442 6.82 0.65 -9.06
CA ILE A 442 7.39 -0.19 -8.00
C ILE A 442 6.23 -0.87 -7.27
N PHE A 443 6.31 -2.19 -7.14
CA PHE A 443 5.27 -3.03 -6.54
C PHE A 443 5.80 -3.77 -5.31
N ASN A 444 5.02 -3.69 -4.23
CA ASN A 444 5.10 -4.66 -3.16
C ASN A 444 4.46 -5.98 -3.63
N THR A 445 5.22 -7.07 -3.56
CA THR A 445 4.77 -8.42 -3.96
C THR A 445 4.03 -9.15 -2.84
N ALA A 446 4.00 -8.57 -1.64
CA ALA A 446 3.57 -9.24 -0.41
C ALA A 446 4.40 -10.53 -0.19
N ALA A 447 3.80 -11.53 0.45
CA ALA A 447 4.45 -12.80 0.75
C ALA A 447 3.45 -13.94 0.63
N THR A 448 3.97 -15.13 0.33
CA THR A 448 3.14 -16.35 0.25
C THR A 448 3.20 -17.18 1.53
N ALA A 449 4.25 -17.03 2.34
CA ALA A 449 4.41 -17.72 3.61
C ALA A 449 3.43 -17.21 4.68
N TYR A 450 3.48 -15.90 4.97
CA TYR A 450 2.64 -15.18 5.93
C TYR A 450 2.66 -13.69 5.59
N LEU A 451 1.73 -12.89 6.12
CA LEU A 451 1.62 -11.47 5.81
C LEU A 451 1.80 -10.59 7.04
N TRP A 452 1.99 -9.31 6.77
CA TRP A 452 1.92 -8.21 7.73
C TRP A 452 0.92 -7.15 7.29
N THR A 453 0.44 -6.36 8.23
CA THR A 453 -0.41 -5.21 7.94
C THR A 453 -0.13 -4.07 8.91
N SER A 454 -0.22 -2.84 8.43
CA SER A 454 -0.24 -1.65 9.29
C SER A 454 -1.66 -1.29 9.75
N TYR A 455 -2.65 -2.19 9.57
CA TYR A 455 -4.04 -1.85 9.84
C TYR A 455 -4.24 -1.40 11.27
N ASN A 456 -3.75 -2.12 12.30
CA ASN A 456 -3.81 -1.66 13.69
C ASN A 456 -2.54 -1.01 14.23
N ILE A 457 -1.38 -1.55 13.89
CA ILE A 457 -0.08 -1.14 14.41
C ILE A 457 0.74 -0.61 13.23
N VAL A 458 1.14 0.66 13.24
CA VAL A 458 1.85 1.26 12.09
C VAL A 458 3.12 0.50 11.73
N THR A 459 3.89 0.06 12.73
CA THR A 459 5.10 -0.74 12.54
C THR A 459 4.83 -2.18 12.06
N GLY A 460 3.57 -2.57 11.92
CA GLY A 460 3.15 -3.89 11.47
C GLY A 460 2.58 -4.77 12.58
N GLU A 461 1.58 -5.56 12.22
CA GLU A 461 1.11 -6.75 12.93
C GLU A 461 0.97 -7.93 11.96
N ASN A 462 1.08 -9.16 12.46
CA ASN A 462 0.94 -10.36 11.65
C ASN A 462 -0.49 -10.50 11.11
N LEU A 463 -0.59 -10.98 9.87
CA LEU A 463 -1.83 -11.27 9.19
C LEU A 463 -1.72 -12.63 8.50
N ASP A 464 -2.74 -13.48 8.67
CA ASP A 464 -2.83 -14.73 7.92
C ASP A 464 -3.15 -14.42 6.45
N GLY A 465 -2.46 -15.11 5.55
CA GLY A 465 -2.73 -15.04 4.12
C GLY A 465 -1.57 -15.54 3.27
N SER A 466 -1.80 -15.62 1.97
CA SER A 466 -0.78 -16.00 0.98
C SER A 466 -1.08 -15.24 -0.30
N GLN A 467 -0.21 -14.31 -0.69
CA GLN A 467 -0.51 -13.35 -1.76
C GLN A 467 0.59 -13.25 -2.82
N GLY A 468 0.20 -12.87 -4.03
CA GLY A 468 1.09 -12.69 -5.18
C GLY A 468 0.33 -12.21 -6.42
N TYR A 469 1.03 -12.03 -7.54
CA TYR A 469 0.48 -11.47 -8.77
C TYR A 469 0.40 -12.46 -9.92
N TYR A 470 -0.65 -12.28 -10.72
CA TYR A 470 -0.75 -12.74 -12.11
C TYR A 470 -0.52 -11.55 -13.04
N ILE A 471 0.41 -11.68 -13.98
CA ILE A 471 0.81 -10.62 -14.91
C ILE A 471 0.42 -11.02 -16.33
N TYR A 472 -0.21 -10.08 -17.04
CA TYR A 472 -0.62 -10.23 -18.43
C TYR A 472 -0.05 -9.06 -19.24
N VAL A 473 0.88 -9.35 -20.13
CA VAL A 473 1.55 -8.36 -20.98
C VAL A 473 0.97 -8.42 -22.37
N TYR A 474 0.38 -7.31 -22.79
CA TYR A 474 -0.15 -7.05 -24.13
C TYR A 474 0.76 -6.05 -24.86
N ASP A 475 0.51 -5.82 -26.15
CA ASP A 475 1.33 -4.94 -26.98
C ASP A 475 1.40 -3.49 -26.47
N ASP A 476 0.36 -3.00 -25.80
CA ASP A 476 0.23 -1.59 -25.37
C ASP A 476 0.00 -1.41 -23.86
N MET A 477 -0.18 -2.50 -23.12
CA MET A 477 -0.49 -2.46 -21.68
C MET A 477 0.02 -3.68 -20.92
N VAL A 478 0.19 -3.49 -19.60
CA VAL A 478 0.45 -4.57 -18.65
C VAL A 478 -0.68 -4.60 -17.63
N VAL A 479 -1.40 -5.72 -17.54
CA VAL A 479 -2.41 -5.95 -16.51
C VAL A 479 -1.81 -6.79 -15.39
N ILE A 480 -1.91 -6.29 -14.16
CA ILE A 480 -1.33 -6.89 -12.95
C ILE A 480 -2.48 -7.20 -12.00
N ARG A 481 -2.62 -8.47 -11.60
CA ARG A 481 -3.76 -8.94 -10.81
C ARG A 481 -3.29 -9.65 -9.55
N GLY A 482 -3.51 -9.04 -8.40
CA GLY A 482 -3.23 -9.60 -7.09
C GLY A 482 -4.20 -10.72 -6.73
N ARG A 483 -3.68 -11.77 -6.12
CA ARG A 483 -4.39 -13.01 -5.78
C ARG A 483 -4.10 -13.34 -4.32
N ASP A 484 -5.14 -13.68 -3.57
CA ASP A 484 -5.02 -14.34 -2.27
C ASP A 484 -5.20 -15.86 -2.47
N PHE A 485 -4.08 -16.56 -2.53
CA PHE A 485 -4.02 -18.00 -2.76
C PHE A 485 -4.65 -18.79 -1.61
N ALA A 486 -4.57 -18.29 -0.37
CA ALA A 486 -5.16 -18.94 0.79
C ALA A 486 -6.69 -18.85 0.75
N ALA A 487 -7.23 -17.69 0.35
CA ALA A 487 -8.67 -17.47 0.25
C ALA A 487 -9.29 -17.99 -1.05
N GLY A 488 -8.48 -18.29 -2.06
CA GLY A 488 -9.00 -18.66 -3.37
C GLY A 488 -9.67 -17.50 -4.13
N LYS A 489 -9.43 -16.23 -3.73
CA LYS A 489 -10.00 -15.01 -4.36
C LYS A 489 -8.98 -14.02 -4.96
N TRP A 490 -9.43 -13.20 -5.90
CA TRP A 490 -8.72 -12.03 -6.42
C TRP A 490 -8.79 -10.86 -5.43
N ILE A 491 -7.72 -10.06 -5.36
CA ILE A 491 -7.62 -8.92 -4.44
C ILE A 491 -7.97 -7.64 -5.21
N PRO A 492 -9.12 -6.99 -4.96
CA PRO A 492 -9.60 -5.88 -5.78
C PRO A 492 -8.73 -4.62 -5.67
N ALA A 493 -8.08 -4.36 -4.53
CA ALA A 493 -7.14 -3.24 -4.41
C ALA A 493 -5.84 -3.41 -5.20
N ALA A 494 -5.54 -4.63 -5.60
CA ALA A 494 -4.32 -5.01 -6.29
C ALA A 494 -4.58 -5.43 -7.74
N GLN A 495 -5.55 -4.79 -8.41
CA GLN A 495 -5.80 -4.97 -9.83
C GLN A 495 -5.40 -3.70 -10.57
N TYR A 496 -4.37 -3.75 -11.41
CA TYR A 496 -3.82 -2.57 -12.09
C TYR A 496 -3.76 -2.77 -13.60
N CYS A 497 -4.00 -1.70 -14.37
CA CYS A 497 -3.63 -1.63 -15.78
C CYS A 497 -2.58 -0.52 -15.97
N LEU A 498 -1.40 -0.90 -16.41
CA LEU A 498 -0.32 0.01 -16.75
C LEU A 498 -0.35 0.27 -18.25
N SER A 499 -0.35 1.53 -18.64
CA SER A 499 -0.39 1.96 -20.05
C SER A 499 0.79 2.89 -20.35
N GLY A 500 0.96 3.25 -21.62
CA GLY A 500 2.06 4.12 -22.04
C GLY A 500 3.27 3.39 -22.61
N PHE A 501 3.14 2.08 -22.83
CA PHE A 501 4.11 1.24 -23.55
C PHE A 501 3.84 1.20 -25.07
N SER A 502 3.18 2.21 -25.66
CA SER A 502 2.94 2.22 -27.11
C SER A 502 4.03 3.04 -27.83
N GLY A 503 4.43 2.58 -29.03
CA GLY A 503 5.53 3.13 -29.86
C GLY A 503 5.37 4.55 -30.39
N GLY A 504 4.43 5.34 -29.86
CA GLY A 504 4.28 6.77 -30.12
C GLY A 504 4.58 7.52 -28.85
N GLY A 505 5.63 8.35 -28.87
CA GLY A 505 6.18 9.02 -27.68
C GLY A 505 5.12 9.55 -26.73
N ARG A 506 5.41 9.44 -25.43
CA ARG A 506 4.57 9.88 -24.31
C ARG A 506 4.15 11.34 -24.49
N THR A 507 3.04 11.57 -25.19
CA THR A 507 2.37 12.86 -25.09
C THR A 507 1.68 12.86 -23.75
N ALA A 508 2.22 13.64 -22.80
CA ALA A 508 1.64 13.87 -21.50
C ALA A 508 0.14 14.15 -21.64
N ARG A 509 -0.71 13.14 -21.32
CA ARG A 509 -2.11 13.40 -21.01
C ARG A 509 -2.11 14.08 -19.65
N LEU A 510 -1.95 15.41 -19.67
CA LEU A 510 -2.39 16.24 -18.56
C LEU A 510 -3.86 15.90 -18.30
N SER A 511 -4.17 15.37 -17.12
CA SER A 511 -5.56 15.17 -16.72
C SER A 511 -6.31 16.50 -16.83
N ALA A 512 -7.55 16.45 -17.32
CA ALA A 512 -8.39 17.64 -17.48
C ALA A 512 -8.59 18.41 -16.15
N SER A 513 -8.40 17.75 -15.00
CA SER A 513 -8.41 18.37 -13.68
C SER A 513 -7.22 19.31 -13.46
N LYS A 514 -6.00 18.96 -13.92
CA LYS A 514 -4.82 19.85 -13.84
C LYS A 514 -4.91 21.02 -14.82
N LEU A 515 -5.50 20.83 -15.99
CA LEU A 515 -5.69 21.91 -16.97
C LEU A 515 -6.65 22.99 -16.42
N THR A 516 -7.69 22.58 -15.69
CA THR A 516 -8.65 23.51 -15.07
C THR A 516 -7.99 24.32 -13.95
N VAL A 517 -7.15 23.71 -13.10
CA VAL A 517 -6.41 24.43 -12.05
C VAL A 517 -5.41 25.42 -12.65
N ILE A 518 -4.70 25.06 -13.72
CA ILE A 518 -3.76 25.97 -14.39
C ILE A 518 -4.49 27.16 -15.03
N ILE A 519 -5.66 26.93 -15.66
CA ILE A 519 -6.47 28.01 -16.26
C ILE A 519 -7.06 28.93 -15.17
N VAL A 520 -7.50 28.39 -14.03
CA VAL A 520 -8.02 29.18 -12.89
C VAL A 520 -6.89 29.98 -12.23
N CYS A 521 -5.71 29.40 -12.00
CA CYS A 521 -4.57 30.13 -11.44
C CYS A 521 -4.06 31.23 -12.38
N ALA A 522 -4.03 30.99 -13.69
CA ALA A 522 -3.63 31.99 -14.68
C ALA A 522 -4.63 33.17 -14.76
N SER A 523 -5.93 32.90 -14.64
CA SER A 523 -6.96 33.95 -14.67
C SER A 523 -7.02 34.76 -13.38
N VAL A 524 -6.74 34.16 -12.21
CA VAL A 524 -6.58 34.91 -10.94
C VAL A 524 -5.33 35.78 -10.94
N ALA A 525 -4.20 35.28 -11.48
CA ALA A 525 -2.98 36.07 -11.62
C ALA A 525 -3.16 37.26 -12.59
N PHE A 526 -3.88 37.07 -13.70
CA PHE A 526 -4.17 38.13 -14.66
C PHE A 526 -5.12 39.20 -14.07
N ALA A 527 -6.13 38.79 -13.30
CA ALA A 527 -7.02 39.71 -12.60
C ALA A 527 -6.29 40.54 -11.52
N ALA A 528 -5.36 39.92 -10.78
CA ALA A 528 -4.52 40.63 -9.80
C ALA A 528 -3.56 41.64 -10.47
N LEU A 529 -3.00 41.30 -11.64
CA LEU A 529 -2.16 42.21 -12.42
C LEU A 529 -2.96 43.42 -12.94
N LEU A 530 -4.17 43.17 -13.45
CA LEU A 530 -5.07 44.24 -13.91
C LEU A 530 -5.50 45.17 -12.77
N ALA A 531 -5.83 44.61 -11.60
CA ALA A 531 -6.19 45.39 -10.41
C ALA A 531 -5.01 46.24 -9.92
N GLY A 532 -3.79 45.69 -9.93
CA GLY A 532 -2.57 46.44 -9.59
C GLY A 532 -2.30 47.61 -10.53
N ILE A 533 -2.46 47.41 -11.84
CA ILE A 533 -2.28 48.46 -12.86
C ILE A 533 -3.34 49.56 -12.71
N ILE A 534 -4.60 49.20 -12.43
CA ILE A 534 -5.69 50.16 -12.20
C ILE A 534 -5.45 50.98 -10.92
N ILE A 535 -4.98 50.36 -9.83
CA ILE A 535 -4.66 51.06 -8.58
C ILE A 535 -3.50 52.04 -8.77
N VAL A 536 -2.47 51.68 -9.54
CA VAL A 536 -1.34 52.57 -9.86
C VAL A 536 -1.79 53.73 -10.77
N ALA A 537 -2.69 53.49 -11.73
CA ALA A 537 -3.26 54.52 -12.58
C ALA A 537 -4.17 55.50 -11.81
N ILE A 538 -4.95 55.01 -10.84
CA ILE A 538 -5.80 55.84 -9.96
C ILE A 538 -4.94 56.66 -8.99
N ARG A 539 -3.85 56.11 -8.46
CA ARG A 539 -2.90 56.86 -7.60
C ARG A 539 -2.16 57.96 -8.36
N ARG A 540 -1.80 57.75 -9.63
CA ARG A 540 -1.18 58.79 -10.48
C ARG A 540 -2.13 59.92 -10.88
N ARG A 541 -3.47 59.71 -10.85
CA ARG A 541 -4.46 60.77 -11.10
C ARG A 541 -4.79 61.63 -9.87
N LYS A 542 -4.39 61.23 -8.66
CA LYS A 542 -4.60 62.00 -7.43
C LYS A 542 -3.39 62.85 -7.00
N SER A 543 -2.31 62.85 -7.80
CA SER A 543 -1.07 63.60 -7.53
C SER A 543 -0.76 64.65 -8.60
N VAL A 544 -1.80 65.21 -9.25
CA VAL A 544 -1.71 66.39 -10.13
C VAL A 544 -2.56 67.49 -9.54
#